data_AF-A0A3D0I908-F1
#
_entry.id   AF-A0A3D0I908-F1
#
_cell.length_a   1.000
_cell.length_b   1.000
_cell.length_c   1.000
_cell.angle_alpha   90.00
_cell.angle_beta   90.00
_cell.angle_gamma   90.00
#
_symmetry.space_group_name_H-M   'P 1'
#
loop_
_entity.id
_entity.type
_entity.pdbx_description
1 polymer ?
#
loop_
_entity_poly.entity_id
_entity_poly.type
_entity_poly.pdbx_seq_one_letter_code
_entity_poly.pdbx_strand_id
1 'polypeptide(L)'
;MPSNAPKSPRTRRSASKNASYDPPELPPTDPSGALGAAAPSTNGFDPRAAANSNGASAPSSDRTPLRALPSVQKLLDDGRRKGFLTLDDINRGLPDEVLSSEQLDDILALFAAQEIPIVDSEKAPASKRAADGGMRAETSGDDEVGHTNDPVRVYLREMGQVSLLTREGEVEIAKRIEAGEQDQILAVLGNPYGIQEVLRLGDLLRKNKMQIQELVDGLDDETCPISPEDARKAMLLAMARVRRIEVDLARRQSSLANPRTGEEARERLRAEIEERAGQIVVILRGAKFAQQRIQDVTNGLHRVGVEFERIEREAQAIAAPFGASLGGFRELALLSTRRSLRGRDALAKLGGDASRIAKAQEQLAELEKSSKRLESETRMTRGEVGAALDRYGEAVIRTHQAKCELIEANLRLVVSIAKKYTN
;
A
#
# COMPACT_ATOMS: atom_id res chain seq x y z
N MET A 1 -9.44 -11.72 81.24
CA MET A 1 -8.67 -10.46 81.25
C MET A 1 -8.09 -10.22 79.85
N PRO A 2 -7.97 -8.97 79.39
CA PRO A 2 -8.22 -8.59 77.98
C PRO A 2 -6.98 -8.72 77.07
N SER A 3 -7.06 -9.06 75.79
CA SER A 3 -7.81 -8.42 74.67
C SER A 3 -7.34 -7.00 74.35
N ASN A 4 -6.58 -6.82 73.28
CA ASN A 4 -6.13 -5.51 72.81
C ASN A 4 -6.08 -5.47 71.28
N ALA A 5 -6.92 -4.61 70.68
CA ALA A 5 -7.05 -4.45 69.24
C ALA A 5 -6.76 -2.99 68.84
N PRO A 6 -5.96 -2.73 67.79
CA PRO A 6 -5.71 -1.37 67.33
C PRO A 6 -6.90 -0.83 66.51
N LYS A 7 -7.32 0.40 66.83
CA LYS A 7 -8.49 1.07 66.26
C LYS A 7 -8.16 1.79 64.95
N SER A 8 -9.13 1.82 64.04
CA SER A 8 -9.13 2.69 62.86
C SER A 8 -9.31 4.18 63.25
N PRO A 9 -8.63 5.12 62.57
CA PRO A 9 -8.82 6.55 62.80
C PRO A 9 -10.07 7.10 62.11
N ARG A 10 -10.71 8.07 62.76
CA ARG A 10 -12.01 8.66 62.39
C ARG A 10 -11.91 9.64 61.22
N THR A 11 -13.03 9.75 60.50
CA THR A 11 -13.37 10.82 59.58
C THR A 11 -13.32 12.20 60.24
N ARG A 12 -12.82 13.21 59.51
CA ARG A 12 -13.08 14.63 59.78
C ARG A 12 -13.81 15.24 58.59
N ARG A 13 -14.99 15.82 58.85
CA ARG A 13 -15.71 16.68 57.91
C ARG A 13 -14.99 18.02 57.76
N SER A 14 -14.93 18.57 56.56
CA SER A 14 -14.73 20.01 56.34
C SER A 14 -15.55 20.48 55.14
N ALA A 15 -16.24 21.61 55.36
CA ALA A 15 -17.24 22.27 54.53
C ALA A 15 -17.07 22.22 53.01
N SER A 16 -18.22 22.06 52.33
CA SER A 16 -18.41 22.50 50.94
C SER A 16 -18.22 24.02 50.83
N LYS A 17 -17.51 24.45 49.79
CA LYS A 17 -17.69 25.75 49.14
C LYS A 17 -17.85 25.49 47.65
N ASN A 18 -19.04 25.79 47.13
CA ASN A 18 -19.28 25.77 45.69
C ASN A 18 -18.49 26.90 45.03
N ALA A 19 -17.67 26.56 44.04
CA ALA A 19 -17.17 27.50 43.04
C ALA A 19 -17.54 26.91 41.68
N SER A 20 -18.56 27.48 41.05
CA SER A 20 -18.91 27.19 39.65
C SER A 20 -17.78 27.67 38.76
N TYR A 21 -17.27 26.78 37.91
CA TYR A 21 -16.21 27.10 36.96
C TYR A 21 -16.84 27.13 35.56
N ASP A 22 -17.27 28.31 35.13
CA ASP A 22 -17.77 28.52 33.77
C ASP A 22 -16.61 28.47 32.77
N PRO A 23 -16.77 27.78 31.62
CA PRO A 23 -15.78 27.79 30.55
C PRO A 23 -15.85 29.12 29.77
N PRO A 24 -14.71 29.67 29.30
CA PRO A 24 -14.71 30.92 28.54
C PRO A 24 -15.32 30.72 27.14
N GLU A 25 -16.30 31.56 26.80
CA GLU A 25 -16.90 31.62 25.47
C GLU A 25 -15.90 32.15 24.42
N LEU A 26 -15.86 31.50 23.26
CA LEU A 26 -15.21 32.03 22.06
C LEU A 26 -16.20 32.94 21.32
N PRO A 27 -15.78 34.11 20.80
CA PRO A 27 -16.68 35.02 20.09
C PRO A 27 -17.10 34.43 18.73
N PRO A 28 -18.36 34.62 18.30
CA PRO A 28 -18.85 34.13 17.02
C PRO A 28 -18.33 35.01 15.86
N THR A 29 -17.96 34.37 14.75
CA THR A 29 -17.61 35.05 13.49
C THR A 29 -18.42 34.46 12.34
N ASP A 30 -19.39 35.22 11.83
CA ASP A 30 -20.15 35.02 10.59
C ASP A 30 -21.11 36.23 10.40
N PRO A 31 -21.64 36.54 9.20
CA PRO A 31 -20.99 36.56 7.88
C PRO A 31 -21.38 37.82 7.04
N SER A 32 -20.80 37.96 5.83
CA SER A 32 -21.27 38.80 4.70
C SER A 32 -21.06 40.34 4.70
N GLY A 33 -20.75 40.89 3.50
CA GLY A 33 -20.68 42.33 3.17
C GLY A 33 -19.28 42.80 2.72
N ALA A 34 -18.84 42.70 1.45
CA ALA A 34 -19.28 43.35 0.20
C ALA A 34 -18.74 44.79 -0.01
N LEU A 35 -18.34 45.10 -1.27
CA LEU A 35 -17.75 46.35 -1.82
C LEU A 35 -16.24 46.55 -1.52
N GLY A 36 -15.36 46.90 -2.48
CA GLY A 36 -15.51 47.02 -3.94
C GLY A 36 -14.31 47.72 -4.61
N ALA A 37 -14.14 47.53 -5.93
CA ALA A 37 -13.19 48.21 -6.86
C ALA A 37 -11.66 47.92 -6.65
N ALA A 38 -10.80 47.89 -7.68
CA ALA A 38 -10.97 48.12 -9.12
C ALA A 38 -10.01 47.25 -9.97
N ALA A 39 -10.40 47.00 -11.22
CA ALA A 39 -9.52 46.54 -12.29
C ALA A 39 -9.80 47.35 -13.58
N PRO A 40 -8.81 47.51 -14.48
CA PRO A 40 -9.03 47.67 -15.93
C PRO A 40 -8.49 46.41 -16.66
N SER A 41 -9.32 45.65 -17.39
CA SER A 41 -9.62 45.78 -18.84
C SER A 41 -8.40 45.50 -19.75
N THR A 42 -8.45 44.76 -20.86
CA THR A 42 -9.50 44.37 -21.84
C THR A 42 -9.22 42.91 -22.31
N ASN A 43 -10.04 42.14 -23.03
CA ASN A 43 -11.37 42.24 -23.70
C ASN A 43 -12.21 40.99 -23.29
N GLY A 44 -13.41 40.62 -23.77
CA GLY A 44 -14.29 41.05 -24.88
C GLY A 44 -14.58 39.84 -25.81
N PHE A 45 -15.50 38.93 -25.44
CA PHE A 45 -16.93 38.85 -25.89
C PHE A 45 -17.10 38.33 -27.35
N ASP A 46 -17.91 37.34 -27.72
CA ASP A 46 -18.72 36.32 -27.01
C ASP A 46 -19.09 35.17 -28.01
N PRO A 47 -19.62 34.01 -27.57
CA PRO A 47 -19.83 32.85 -28.46
C PRO A 47 -21.28 32.69 -28.97
N ARG A 48 -21.48 32.62 -30.31
CA ARG A 48 -22.51 31.79 -30.99
C ARG A 48 -22.52 31.91 -32.53
N ALA A 49 -21.93 30.93 -33.21
CA ALA A 49 -22.25 30.50 -34.59
C ALA A 49 -21.75 29.04 -34.72
N ALA A 50 -22.61 28.03 -34.82
CA ALA A 50 -23.41 27.63 -35.98
C ALA A 50 -22.60 26.94 -37.10
N ALA A 51 -22.51 25.61 -37.00
CA ALA A 51 -22.56 24.58 -38.05
C ALA A 51 -21.62 24.60 -39.30
N ASN A 52 -21.16 23.38 -39.63
CA ASN A 52 -20.71 22.87 -40.94
C ASN A 52 -19.47 23.49 -41.63
N SER A 53 -18.43 22.66 -41.80
CA SER A 53 -18.02 22.19 -43.15
C SER A 53 -17.00 21.04 -43.07
N ASN A 54 -17.10 20.10 -44.02
CA ASN A 54 -16.15 18.99 -44.20
C ASN A 54 -15.01 19.39 -45.15
N GLY A 55 -13.80 18.91 -44.85
CA GLY A 55 -12.85 18.37 -45.84
C GLY A 55 -12.03 19.34 -46.70
N ALA A 56 -10.70 19.27 -46.54
CA ALA A 56 -9.73 19.36 -47.63
C ALA A 56 -8.37 18.79 -47.17
N SER A 57 -7.89 17.74 -47.84
CA SER A 57 -6.52 17.22 -47.70
C SER A 57 -5.55 17.96 -48.63
N ALA A 58 -4.32 18.21 -48.17
CA ALA A 58 -3.24 18.74 -49.01
C ALA A 58 -2.30 17.60 -49.47
N PRO A 59 -1.88 17.54 -50.75
CA PRO A 59 -0.99 16.49 -51.25
C PRO A 59 0.49 16.88 -51.12
N SER A 60 1.34 15.91 -50.77
CA SER A 60 2.80 16.05 -50.79
C SER A 60 3.41 15.46 -52.07
N SER A 61 4.04 16.31 -52.87
CA SER A 61 4.74 15.91 -54.10
C SER A 61 6.25 16.03 -53.93
N ASP A 62 6.91 14.93 -53.61
CA ASP A 62 8.31 14.64 -53.99
C ASP A 62 8.64 13.17 -53.61
N ARG A 63 8.44 12.25 -54.54
CA ARG A 63 8.94 10.86 -54.44
C ARG A 63 9.76 10.53 -55.69
N THR A 64 11.09 10.53 -55.55
CA THR A 64 11.98 9.91 -56.53
C THR A 64 11.59 8.43 -56.66
N PRO A 65 11.41 7.87 -57.87
CA PRO A 65 10.94 6.50 -58.02
C PRO A 65 11.96 5.50 -57.43
N LEU A 66 11.56 4.79 -56.36
CA LEU A 66 12.39 3.86 -55.57
C LEU A 66 13.16 2.83 -56.42
N ARG A 67 12.61 2.49 -57.59
CA ARG A 67 13.20 1.59 -58.60
C ARG A 67 14.53 2.08 -59.20
N ALA A 68 14.87 3.37 -59.03
CA ALA A 68 16.12 3.96 -59.51
C ALA A 68 17.30 3.83 -58.53
N LEU A 69 17.07 3.33 -57.30
CA LEU A 69 18.13 3.18 -56.31
C LEU A 69 19.02 1.95 -56.62
N PRO A 70 20.36 2.11 -56.72
CA PRO A 70 21.27 1.00 -57.07
C PRO A 70 21.40 -0.06 -55.97
N SER A 71 20.98 0.24 -54.73
CA SER A 71 20.84 -0.73 -53.63
C SER A 71 19.69 -1.70 -53.88
N VAL A 72 18.50 -1.18 -54.20
CA VAL A 72 17.28 -1.97 -54.47
C VAL A 72 17.48 -2.89 -55.69
N GLN A 73 18.17 -2.42 -56.73
CA GLN A 73 18.46 -3.24 -57.91
C GLN A 73 19.38 -4.42 -57.60
N LYS A 74 20.41 -4.25 -56.73
CA LYS A 74 21.27 -5.36 -56.28
C LYS A 74 20.48 -6.40 -55.48
N LEU A 75 19.63 -5.96 -54.54
CA LEU A 75 18.76 -6.87 -53.78
C LEU A 75 17.78 -7.64 -54.70
N LEU A 76 17.29 -7.02 -55.77
CA LEU A 76 16.45 -7.70 -56.76
C LEU A 76 17.21 -8.79 -57.54
N ASP A 77 18.45 -8.50 -57.97
CA ASP A 77 19.29 -9.47 -58.66
C ASP A 77 19.75 -10.62 -57.74
N ASP A 78 20.09 -10.34 -56.49
CA ASP A 78 20.44 -11.35 -55.50
C ASP A 78 19.23 -12.20 -55.10
N GLY A 79 18.05 -11.59 -54.89
CA GLY A 79 16.80 -12.30 -54.63
C GLY A 79 16.37 -13.20 -55.79
N ARG A 80 16.55 -12.75 -57.04
CA ARG A 80 16.34 -13.58 -58.24
C ARG A 80 17.33 -14.74 -58.37
N ARG A 81 18.58 -14.57 -57.92
CA ARG A 81 19.61 -15.64 -57.94
C ARG A 81 19.39 -16.67 -56.84
N LYS A 82 19.03 -16.23 -55.63
CA LYS A 82 18.75 -17.11 -54.49
C LYS A 82 17.38 -17.78 -54.58
N GLY A 83 16.41 -17.15 -55.25
CA GLY A 83 15.00 -17.59 -55.27
C GLY A 83 14.25 -17.29 -53.97
N PHE A 84 14.87 -16.58 -53.03
CA PHE A 84 14.30 -16.05 -51.80
C PHE A 84 15.19 -14.91 -51.30
N LEU A 85 14.64 -14.05 -50.42
CA LEU A 85 15.39 -12.98 -49.76
C LEU A 85 15.08 -13.00 -48.25
N THR A 86 16.05 -12.71 -47.39
CA THR A 86 15.82 -12.65 -45.94
C THR A 86 15.57 -11.22 -45.47
N LEU A 87 14.84 -11.04 -44.36
CA LEU A 87 14.67 -9.72 -43.74
C LEU A 87 16.03 -9.09 -43.36
N ASP A 88 17.00 -9.92 -42.92
CA ASP A 88 18.36 -9.49 -42.64
C ASP A 88 19.13 -9.03 -43.90
N ASP A 89 18.93 -9.70 -45.05
CA ASP A 89 19.51 -9.25 -46.33
C ASP A 89 18.94 -7.88 -46.75
N ILE A 90 17.62 -7.67 -46.59
CA ILE A 90 16.95 -6.40 -46.90
C ILE A 90 17.50 -5.28 -46.00
N ASN A 91 17.53 -5.49 -44.68
CA ASN A 91 17.99 -4.51 -43.71
C ASN A 91 19.48 -4.16 -43.87
N ARG A 92 20.31 -5.06 -44.40
CA ARG A 92 21.73 -4.78 -44.71
C ARG A 92 21.95 -4.11 -46.07
N GLY A 93 21.04 -4.30 -47.02
CA GLY A 93 21.18 -3.81 -48.39
C GLY A 93 20.65 -2.41 -48.63
N LEU A 94 19.77 -1.90 -47.76
CA LEU A 94 19.16 -0.57 -47.87
C LEU A 94 19.88 0.47 -46.98
N PRO A 95 20.16 1.70 -47.47
CA PRO A 95 20.61 2.80 -46.63
C PRO A 95 19.53 3.24 -45.64
N ASP A 96 19.95 3.66 -44.43
CA ASP A 96 19.04 4.07 -43.34
C ASP A 96 18.03 5.17 -43.75
N GLU A 97 18.39 6.01 -44.73
CA GLU A 97 17.56 7.08 -45.30
C GLU A 97 16.29 6.57 -46.03
N VAL A 98 16.23 5.28 -46.38
CA VAL A 98 15.08 4.64 -47.08
C VAL A 98 14.26 3.76 -46.12
N LEU A 99 14.63 3.68 -44.84
CA LEU A 99 13.92 2.89 -43.82
C LEU A 99 12.63 3.56 -43.30
N SER A 100 12.06 4.52 -44.04
CA SER A 100 10.73 5.04 -43.71
C SER A 100 9.67 3.97 -44.01
N SER A 101 8.73 3.75 -43.09
CA SER A 101 7.76 2.63 -43.19
C SER A 101 7.05 2.59 -44.53
N GLU A 102 6.61 3.74 -45.06
CA GLU A 102 5.90 3.82 -46.33
C GLU A 102 6.76 3.45 -47.55
N GLN A 103 8.07 3.74 -47.52
CA GLN A 103 8.99 3.37 -48.61
C GLN A 103 9.41 1.90 -48.51
N LEU A 104 9.48 1.36 -47.29
CA LEU A 104 9.75 -0.04 -47.04
C LEU A 104 8.59 -0.90 -47.56
N ASP A 105 7.34 -0.49 -47.31
CA ASP A 105 6.14 -1.14 -47.87
C ASP A 105 6.13 -1.10 -49.41
N ASP A 106 6.47 0.05 -50.03
CA ASP A 106 6.62 0.18 -51.49
C ASP A 106 7.69 -0.79 -52.06
N ILE A 107 8.79 -1.01 -51.33
CA ILE A 107 9.87 -1.96 -51.72
C ILE A 107 9.42 -3.42 -51.55
N LEU A 108 8.75 -3.76 -50.46
CA LEU A 108 8.19 -5.11 -50.24
C LEU A 108 7.16 -5.46 -51.33
N ALA A 109 6.29 -4.51 -51.71
CA ALA A 109 5.35 -4.67 -52.82
C ALA A 109 6.07 -4.91 -54.17
N LEU A 110 7.21 -4.25 -54.42
CA LEU A 110 8.03 -4.48 -55.62
C LEU A 110 8.68 -5.87 -55.64
N PHE A 111 9.11 -6.42 -54.50
CA PHE A 111 9.64 -7.79 -54.41
C PHE A 111 8.54 -8.84 -54.60
N ALA A 112 7.36 -8.64 -53.99
CA ALA A 112 6.18 -9.48 -54.20
C ALA A 112 5.74 -9.51 -55.67
N ALA A 113 5.73 -8.35 -56.35
CA ALA A 113 5.44 -8.21 -57.78
C ALA A 113 6.51 -8.82 -58.71
N GLN A 114 7.59 -9.38 -58.16
CA GLN A 114 8.64 -10.09 -58.89
C GLN A 114 8.80 -11.55 -58.42
N GLU A 115 7.81 -12.08 -57.67
CA GLU A 115 7.73 -13.46 -57.18
C GLU A 115 8.94 -13.91 -56.34
N ILE A 116 9.57 -12.98 -55.61
CA ILE A 116 10.66 -13.29 -54.68
C ILE A 116 10.07 -13.50 -53.27
N PRO A 117 10.01 -14.73 -52.74
CA PRO A 117 9.52 -14.98 -51.39
C PRO A 117 10.50 -14.43 -50.35
N ILE A 118 9.96 -13.71 -49.37
CA ILE A 118 10.71 -13.19 -48.23
C ILE A 118 10.58 -14.17 -47.08
N VAL A 119 11.70 -14.55 -46.46
CA VAL A 119 11.76 -15.62 -45.44
C VAL A 119 12.50 -15.12 -44.21
N ASP A 120 11.91 -15.29 -43.03
CA ASP A 120 12.44 -14.76 -41.77
C ASP A 120 13.75 -15.43 -41.30
N SER A 121 14.08 -16.64 -41.78
CA SER A 121 15.37 -17.30 -41.53
C SER A 121 15.64 -18.49 -42.46
N GLU A 122 16.92 -18.83 -42.69
CA GLU A 122 17.37 -19.91 -43.59
C GLU A 122 17.04 -21.34 -43.09
N LYS A 123 15.78 -21.77 -43.19
CA LYS A 123 15.40 -23.18 -43.06
C LYS A 123 14.77 -23.73 -44.33
N ALA A 124 15.58 -24.46 -45.09
CA ALA A 124 15.12 -25.24 -46.25
C ALA A 124 14.21 -26.41 -45.84
N PRO A 125 13.18 -26.76 -46.63
CA PRO A 125 12.32 -27.90 -46.36
C PRO A 125 12.92 -29.20 -46.92
N ALA A 126 13.03 -30.23 -46.09
CA ALA A 126 13.41 -31.58 -46.51
C ALA A 126 12.30 -32.59 -46.20
N SER A 127 11.90 -33.35 -47.22
CA SER A 127 10.76 -34.27 -47.21
C SER A 127 10.92 -35.53 -46.32
N LYS A 128 9.79 -36.16 -45.96
CA LYS A 128 9.59 -37.61 -46.22
C LYS A 128 8.12 -38.02 -46.22
N ARG A 129 7.80 -39.10 -46.95
CA ARG A 129 6.47 -39.66 -47.21
C ARG A 129 6.22 -40.94 -46.37
N ALA A 130 4.93 -41.21 -46.09
CA ALA A 130 4.31 -42.54 -45.93
C ALA A 130 4.75 -43.42 -44.72
N ALA A 131 3.89 -44.22 -44.08
CA ALA A 131 2.48 -44.58 -44.32
C ALA A 131 1.76 -45.02 -43.02
N ASP A 132 0.42 -45.18 -43.14
CA ASP A 132 -0.51 -45.92 -42.25
C ASP A 132 -0.86 -45.26 -40.89
N GLY A 133 -2.12 -45.08 -40.46
CA GLY A 133 -3.43 -45.23 -41.12
C GLY A 133 -4.57 -45.14 -40.08
N GLY A 134 -5.64 -44.33 -40.27
CA GLY A 134 -6.77 -44.33 -39.32
C GLY A 134 -7.67 -43.10 -39.07
N MET A 135 -8.17 -42.40 -40.11
CA MET A 135 -9.50 -41.75 -40.21
C MET A 135 -10.05 -40.68 -39.19
N ARG A 136 -10.70 -39.63 -39.77
CA ARG A 136 -11.55 -38.54 -39.20
C ARG A 136 -10.83 -37.37 -38.49
N ALA A 137 -10.81 -36.14 -39.03
CA ALA A 137 -11.90 -35.15 -39.25
C ALA A 137 -12.13 -34.25 -38.00
N GLU A 138 -12.12 -32.91 -38.01
CA GLU A 138 -12.07 -31.90 -39.10
C GLU A 138 -11.17 -30.68 -38.77
N THR A 139 -11.17 -29.69 -39.67
CA THR A 139 -10.37 -28.46 -39.76
C THR A 139 -10.55 -27.41 -38.66
N SER A 140 -9.45 -26.75 -38.28
CA SER A 140 -9.28 -25.28 -38.13
C SER A 140 -7.78 -24.98 -38.29
N GLY A 141 -7.29 -24.00 -39.06
CA GLY A 141 -7.98 -22.89 -39.74
C GLY A 141 -7.51 -21.56 -39.15
N ASP A 142 -6.52 -20.95 -39.79
CA ASP A 142 -5.96 -19.60 -39.56
C ASP A 142 -5.47 -19.24 -38.14
N ASP A 143 -4.18 -19.51 -37.89
CA ASP A 143 -3.33 -18.64 -37.07
C ASP A 143 -2.57 -17.66 -38.00
N GLU A 144 -3.32 -16.90 -38.81
CA GLU A 144 -2.75 -15.76 -39.55
C GLU A 144 -2.45 -14.64 -38.53
N VAL A 145 -1.16 -14.27 -38.40
CA VAL A 145 -0.64 -13.42 -37.31
C VAL A 145 -0.98 -11.93 -37.52
N GLY A 146 -2.27 -11.63 -37.63
CA GLY A 146 -2.81 -10.29 -37.67
C GLY A 146 -2.74 -9.63 -36.29
N HIS A 147 -1.83 -8.66 -36.13
CA HIS A 147 -1.76 -7.75 -34.98
C HIS A 147 -2.98 -6.81 -34.94
N THR A 148 -4.15 -7.39 -34.70
CA THR A 148 -5.41 -6.66 -34.54
C THR A 148 -5.44 -6.02 -33.16
N ASN A 149 -5.33 -4.69 -33.11
CA ASN A 149 -5.49 -3.86 -31.90
C ASN A 149 -6.95 -3.82 -31.40
N ASP A 150 -7.70 -4.91 -31.56
CA ASP A 150 -9.04 -5.06 -31.03
C ASP A 150 -8.94 -5.37 -29.52
N PRO A 151 -9.37 -4.47 -28.62
CA PRO A 151 -9.26 -4.68 -27.19
C PRO A 151 -10.05 -5.90 -26.71
N VAL A 152 -11.10 -6.32 -27.43
CA VAL A 152 -11.86 -7.54 -27.11
C VAL A 152 -11.02 -8.78 -27.41
N ARG A 153 -10.28 -8.82 -28.53
CA ARG A 153 -9.35 -9.91 -28.85
C ARG A 153 -8.17 -9.97 -27.87
N VAL A 154 -7.61 -8.82 -27.50
CA VAL A 154 -6.55 -8.75 -26.49
C VAL A 154 -7.03 -9.33 -25.15
N TYR A 155 -8.19 -8.88 -24.66
CA TYR A 155 -8.80 -9.39 -23.42
C TYR A 155 -9.13 -10.88 -23.49
N LEU A 156 -9.70 -11.37 -24.61
CA LEU A 156 -9.99 -12.81 -24.78
C LEU A 156 -8.71 -13.66 -24.81
N ARG A 157 -7.61 -13.13 -25.37
CA ARG A 157 -6.30 -13.80 -25.37
C ARG A 157 -5.72 -13.87 -23.95
N GLU A 158 -5.75 -12.78 -23.20
CA GLU A 158 -5.27 -12.70 -21.81
C GLU A 158 -6.10 -13.61 -20.88
N MET A 159 -7.43 -13.55 -20.97
CA MET A 159 -8.34 -14.47 -20.27
C MET A 159 -8.17 -15.94 -20.73
N GLY A 160 -7.66 -16.16 -21.94
CA GLY A 160 -7.31 -17.46 -22.50
C GLY A 160 -6.06 -18.09 -21.84
N GLN A 161 -5.10 -17.26 -21.41
CA GLN A 161 -3.85 -17.71 -20.79
C GLN A 161 -4.04 -18.24 -19.36
N VAL A 162 -5.00 -17.70 -18.60
CA VAL A 162 -5.31 -18.16 -17.24
C VAL A 162 -6.11 -19.46 -17.27
N SER A 163 -5.61 -20.50 -16.60
CA SER A 163 -6.30 -21.79 -16.48
C SER A 163 -7.57 -21.69 -15.65
N LEU A 164 -8.59 -22.50 -15.98
CA LEU A 164 -9.77 -22.67 -15.13
C LEU A 164 -9.37 -23.31 -13.80
N LEU A 165 -9.85 -22.73 -12.70
CA LEU A 165 -9.61 -23.28 -11.37
C LEU A 165 -10.45 -24.54 -11.13
N THR A 166 -9.91 -25.47 -10.35
CA THR A 166 -10.70 -26.56 -9.77
C THR A 166 -11.40 -26.07 -8.51
N ARG A 167 -12.50 -26.72 -8.13
CA ARG A 167 -13.18 -26.47 -6.84
C ARG A 167 -12.24 -26.56 -5.62
N GLU A 168 -11.22 -27.41 -5.70
CA GLU A 168 -10.21 -27.53 -4.64
C GLU A 168 -9.27 -26.32 -4.61
N GLY A 169 -8.85 -25.83 -5.79
CA GLY A 169 -8.08 -24.58 -5.92
C GLY A 169 -8.86 -23.36 -5.46
N GLU A 170 -10.17 -23.26 -5.76
CA GLU A 170 -11.04 -22.19 -5.26
C GLU A 170 -11.04 -22.15 -3.72
N VAL A 171 -11.14 -23.32 -3.08
CA VAL A 171 -11.11 -23.46 -1.61
C VAL A 171 -9.72 -23.13 -1.04
N GLU A 172 -8.63 -23.44 -1.76
CA GLU A 172 -7.28 -23.05 -1.35
C GLU A 172 -7.06 -21.54 -1.42
N ILE A 173 -7.47 -20.88 -2.51
CA ILE A 173 -7.40 -19.43 -2.62
C ILE A 173 -8.29 -18.76 -1.57
N ALA A 174 -9.50 -19.27 -1.33
CA ALA A 174 -10.38 -18.76 -0.27
C ALA A 174 -9.72 -18.85 1.12
N LYS A 175 -9.04 -19.95 1.45
CA LYS A 175 -8.25 -20.10 2.69
C LYS A 175 -7.07 -19.14 2.75
N ARG A 176 -6.38 -18.90 1.63
CA ARG A 176 -5.28 -17.92 1.53
C ARG A 176 -5.77 -16.49 1.76
N ILE A 177 -6.96 -16.14 1.24
CA ILE A 177 -7.62 -14.85 1.50
C ILE A 177 -7.99 -14.74 2.98
N GLU A 178 -8.67 -15.74 3.56
CA GLU A 178 -9.08 -15.73 4.97
C GLU A 178 -7.87 -15.63 5.91
N ALA A 179 -6.79 -16.36 5.63
CA ALA A 179 -5.54 -16.28 6.39
C ALA A 179 -4.88 -14.89 6.25
N GLY A 180 -4.87 -14.30 5.06
CA GLY A 180 -4.34 -12.96 4.83
C GLY A 180 -5.13 -11.85 5.52
N GLU A 181 -6.46 -11.96 5.56
CA GLU A 181 -7.33 -11.05 6.32
C GLU A 181 -7.16 -11.23 7.83
N GLN A 182 -6.97 -12.47 8.30
CA GLN A 182 -6.60 -12.73 9.70
C GLN A 182 -5.24 -12.12 10.05
N ASP A 183 -4.22 -12.30 9.21
CA ASP A 183 -2.89 -11.69 9.38
C ASP A 183 -2.97 -10.15 9.46
N GLN A 184 -3.79 -9.50 8.62
CA GLN A 184 -4.05 -8.05 8.69
C GLN A 184 -4.64 -7.63 10.05
N ILE A 185 -5.67 -8.35 10.53
CA ILE A 185 -6.31 -8.07 11.82
C ILE A 185 -5.31 -8.22 12.97
N LEU A 186 -4.46 -9.26 12.93
CA LEU A 186 -3.43 -9.48 13.94
C LEU A 186 -2.31 -8.44 13.89
N ALA A 187 -1.89 -8.03 12.69
CA ALA A 187 -0.88 -7.00 12.49
C ALA A 187 -1.30 -5.61 13.01
N VAL A 188 -2.60 -5.36 13.18
CA VAL A 188 -3.14 -4.09 13.72
C VAL A 188 -3.57 -4.24 15.19
N LEU A 189 -4.48 -5.18 15.47
CA LEU A 189 -5.09 -5.35 16.80
C LEU A 189 -4.19 -6.09 17.80
N GLY A 190 -3.17 -6.82 17.35
CA GLY A 190 -2.20 -7.51 18.22
C GLY A 190 -1.22 -6.56 18.93
N ASN A 191 -1.11 -5.31 18.50
CA ASN A 191 -0.20 -4.32 19.08
C ASN A 191 -0.77 -3.65 20.33
N PRO A 192 0.07 -3.09 21.22
CA PRO A 192 -0.37 -2.31 22.38
C PRO A 192 -1.37 -1.20 22.04
N TYR A 193 -1.15 -0.47 20.94
CA TYR A 193 -2.07 0.57 20.45
C TYR A 193 -3.45 0.00 20.06
N GLY A 194 -3.47 -1.09 19.28
CA GLY A 194 -4.71 -1.75 18.85
C GLY A 194 -5.51 -2.30 20.04
N ILE A 195 -4.84 -2.88 21.03
CA ILE A 195 -5.47 -3.37 22.26
C ILE A 195 -6.12 -2.21 23.04
N GLN A 196 -5.45 -1.06 23.15
CA GLN A 196 -6.02 0.12 23.81
C GLN A 196 -7.29 0.61 23.10
N GLU A 197 -7.28 0.71 21.77
CA GLU A 197 -8.44 1.21 21.02
C GLU A 197 -9.60 0.20 21.05
N VAL A 198 -9.34 -1.11 21.01
CA VAL A 198 -10.37 -2.16 21.27
C VAL A 198 -10.98 -2.01 22.68
N LEU A 199 -10.16 -1.75 23.70
CA LEU A 199 -10.67 -1.54 25.07
C LEU A 199 -11.48 -0.24 25.20
N ARG A 200 -11.14 0.80 24.43
CA ARG A 200 -11.91 2.04 24.32
C ARG A 200 -13.26 1.81 23.64
N LEU A 201 -13.31 1.07 22.53
CA LEU A 201 -14.56 0.63 21.88
C LEU A 201 -15.43 -0.16 22.88
N GLY A 202 -14.83 -1.03 23.68
CA GLY A 202 -15.51 -1.75 24.75
C GLY A 202 -16.10 -0.87 25.87
N ASP A 203 -15.40 0.20 26.23
CA ASP A 203 -15.91 1.18 27.19
C ASP A 203 -17.01 2.08 26.59
N LEU A 204 -17.04 2.29 25.28
CA LEU A 204 -18.16 2.93 24.57
C LEU A 204 -19.40 2.02 24.52
N LEU A 205 -19.21 0.73 24.19
CA LEU A 205 -20.26 -0.29 24.21
C LEU A 205 -20.86 -0.45 25.62
N ARG A 206 -20.05 -0.43 26.68
CA ARG A 206 -20.52 -0.46 28.08
C ARG A 206 -21.33 0.79 28.45
N LYS A 207 -20.98 1.95 27.88
CA LYS A 207 -21.69 3.23 28.09
C LYS A 207 -22.92 3.41 27.18
N ASN A 208 -23.32 2.39 26.44
CA ASN A 208 -24.41 2.44 25.45
C ASN A 208 -24.26 3.57 24.41
N LYS A 209 -23.02 3.95 24.06
CA LYS A 209 -22.72 5.00 23.06
C LYS A 209 -22.54 4.46 21.62
N MET A 210 -22.65 3.15 21.45
CA MET A 210 -22.39 2.42 20.21
C MET A 210 -23.24 1.14 20.24
N GLN A 211 -23.83 0.77 19.11
CA GLN A 211 -24.55 -0.49 18.97
C GLN A 211 -23.59 -1.64 18.65
N ILE A 212 -24.00 -2.89 18.89
CA ILE A 212 -23.10 -4.03 18.65
C ILE A 212 -22.92 -4.37 17.17
N GLN A 213 -23.95 -4.15 16.34
CA GLN A 213 -23.90 -4.35 14.89
C GLN A 213 -22.81 -3.47 14.24
N GLU A 214 -22.55 -2.29 14.78
CA GLU A 214 -21.46 -1.40 14.33
C GLU A 214 -20.05 -1.89 14.71
N LEU A 215 -19.94 -2.92 15.56
CA LEU A 215 -18.68 -3.41 16.12
C LEU A 215 -18.35 -4.83 15.66
N VAL A 216 -19.35 -5.69 15.49
CA VAL A 216 -19.21 -7.12 15.18
C VAL A 216 -19.87 -7.43 13.84
N ASP A 217 -19.12 -8.07 12.96
CA ASP A 217 -19.58 -8.47 11.63
C ASP A 217 -20.49 -9.72 11.67
N GLY A 218 -21.43 -9.84 10.73
CA GLY A 218 -22.33 -10.98 10.61
C GLY A 218 -23.35 -11.15 11.76
N LEU A 219 -23.72 -10.07 12.46
CA LEU A 219 -24.86 -10.08 13.40
C LEU A 219 -26.21 -9.85 12.73
N ASP A 220 -26.22 -9.36 11.50
CA ASP A 220 -27.43 -9.10 10.71
C ASP A 220 -27.79 -10.27 9.77
N ASP A 221 -26.96 -11.33 9.74
CA ASP A 221 -27.25 -12.56 8.99
C ASP A 221 -28.39 -13.35 9.65
N GLU A 222 -29.45 -13.68 8.91
CA GLU A 222 -30.58 -14.50 9.42
C GLU A 222 -30.16 -15.91 9.90
N THR A 223 -28.96 -16.36 9.54
CA THR A 223 -28.37 -17.63 9.99
C THR A 223 -27.55 -17.49 11.27
N CYS A 224 -27.42 -16.31 11.85
CA CYS A 224 -26.65 -16.08 13.09
C CYS A 224 -27.39 -16.70 14.30
N PRO A 225 -26.85 -17.74 14.96
CA PRO A 225 -27.57 -18.48 15.99
C PRO A 225 -27.52 -17.81 17.38
N ILE A 226 -27.06 -16.56 17.46
CA ILE A 226 -26.75 -15.85 18.71
C ILE A 226 -27.57 -14.55 18.75
N SER A 227 -28.34 -14.35 19.83
CA SER A 227 -29.03 -13.08 20.08
C SER A 227 -28.03 -11.91 20.14
N PRO A 228 -28.35 -10.73 19.59
CA PRO A 228 -27.47 -9.55 19.67
C PRO A 228 -27.17 -9.15 21.14
N GLU A 229 -28.06 -9.46 22.08
CA GLU A 229 -27.77 -9.26 23.51
C GLU A 229 -26.68 -10.20 24.05
N ASP A 230 -26.67 -11.45 23.58
CA ASP A 230 -25.71 -12.47 24.05
C ASP A 230 -24.36 -12.29 23.37
N ALA A 231 -24.34 -11.88 22.10
CA ALA A 231 -23.15 -11.34 21.44
C ALA A 231 -22.58 -10.14 22.23
N ARG A 232 -23.43 -9.25 22.77
CA ARG A 232 -23.00 -8.13 23.61
C ARG A 232 -22.43 -8.54 24.96
N LYS A 233 -23.04 -9.53 25.62
CA LYS A 233 -22.49 -10.13 26.85
C LYS A 233 -21.13 -10.79 26.56
N ALA A 234 -21.03 -11.57 25.48
CA ALA A 234 -19.80 -12.23 25.06
C ALA A 234 -18.66 -11.24 24.75
N MET A 235 -18.93 -10.18 23.99
CA MET A 235 -17.96 -9.12 23.68
C MET A 235 -17.47 -8.40 24.93
N LEU A 236 -18.38 -8.01 25.84
CA LEU A 236 -18.00 -7.35 27.09
C LEU A 236 -17.18 -8.27 28.02
N LEU A 237 -17.45 -9.59 28.02
CA LEU A 237 -16.65 -10.59 28.74
C LEU A 237 -15.26 -10.79 28.10
N ALA A 238 -15.18 -10.82 26.76
CA ALA A 238 -13.92 -10.90 26.02
C ALA A 238 -13.03 -9.69 26.34
N MET A 239 -13.59 -8.47 26.28
CA MET A 239 -12.89 -7.23 26.63
C MET A 239 -12.48 -7.16 28.10
N ALA A 240 -13.30 -7.69 29.02
CA ALA A 240 -12.91 -7.81 30.43
C ALA A 240 -11.75 -8.81 30.63
N ARG A 241 -11.68 -9.89 29.83
CA ARG A 241 -10.56 -10.83 29.83
C ARG A 241 -9.29 -10.21 29.25
N VAL A 242 -9.38 -9.52 28.11
CA VAL A 242 -8.26 -8.78 27.51
C VAL A 242 -7.68 -7.77 28.51
N ARG A 243 -8.52 -6.97 29.18
CA ARG A 243 -8.06 -6.00 30.20
C ARG A 243 -7.33 -6.64 31.38
N ARG A 244 -7.71 -7.85 31.81
CA ARG A 244 -6.98 -8.58 32.86
C ARG A 244 -5.59 -8.99 32.37
N ILE A 245 -5.51 -9.54 31.16
CA ILE A 245 -4.23 -9.96 30.57
C ILE A 245 -3.32 -8.76 30.32
N GLU A 246 -3.86 -7.62 29.85
CA GLU A 246 -3.12 -6.36 29.67
C GLU A 246 -2.49 -5.85 30.98
N VAL A 247 -3.23 -5.89 32.10
CA VAL A 247 -2.69 -5.50 33.43
C VAL A 247 -1.58 -6.46 33.88
N ASP A 248 -1.73 -7.76 33.62
CA ASP A 248 -0.71 -8.76 33.97
C ASP A 248 0.52 -8.73 33.04
N LEU A 249 0.36 -8.28 31.80
CA LEU A 249 1.44 -7.95 30.87
C LEU A 249 2.22 -6.71 31.34
N ALA A 250 1.52 -5.61 31.67
CA ALA A 250 2.15 -4.39 32.16
C ALA A 250 2.99 -4.63 33.44
N ARG A 251 2.51 -5.49 34.35
CA ARG A 251 3.26 -5.94 35.53
C ARG A 251 4.55 -6.67 35.15
N ARG A 252 4.49 -7.60 34.19
CA ARG A 252 5.66 -8.37 33.71
C ARG A 252 6.66 -7.51 32.96
N GLN A 253 6.19 -6.61 32.09
CA GLN A 253 7.03 -5.60 31.43
C GLN A 253 7.75 -4.72 32.45
N SER A 254 7.05 -4.27 33.50
CA SER A 254 7.67 -3.53 34.61
C SER A 254 8.72 -4.35 35.37
N SER A 255 8.50 -5.65 35.54
CA SER A 255 9.49 -6.56 36.13
C SER A 255 10.70 -6.77 35.20
N LEU A 256 10.49 -6.88 33.89
CA LEU A 256 11.56 -7.02 32.88
C LEU A 256 12.44 -5.75 32.81
N ALA A 257 11.82 -4.57 32.96
CA ALA A 257 12.52 -3.29 33.03
C ALA A 257 13.36 -3.09 34.30
N ASN A 258 13.20 -3.94 35.33
CA ASN A 258 13.99 -3.86 36.55
C ASN A 258 15.41 -4.44 36.30
N PRO A 259 16.49 -3.62 36.40
CA PRO A 259 17.84 -4.08 36.09
C PRO A 259 18.36 -5.18 37.02
N ARG A 260 17.72 -5.44 38.16
CA ARG A 260 18.05 -6.53 39.09
C ARG A 260 17.55 -7.91 38.68
N THR A 261 16.80 -8.04 37.57
CA THR A 261 16.42 -9.36 37.03
C THR A 261 17.64 -10.07 36.42
N GLY A 262 17.88 -11.32 36.81
CA GLY A 262 18.87 -12.18 36.16
C GLY A 262 18.41 -12.67 34.78
N GLU A 263 19.34 -13.08 33.92
CA GLU A 263 19.05 -13.33 32.50
C GLU A 263 18.04 -14.47 32.29
N GLU A 264 18.17 -15.61 33.00
CA GLU A 264 17.16 -16.68 32.97
C GLU A 264 15.75 -16.19 33.36
N ALA A 265 15.64 -15.26 34.32
CA ALA A 265 14.37 -14.70 34.73
C ALA A 265 13.79 -13.76 33.67
N ARG A 266 14.65 -13.05 32.91
CA ARG A 266 14.23 -12.21 31.78
C ARG A 266 13.71 -13.07 30.63
N GLU A 267 14.34 -14.20 30.34
CA GLU A 267 13.86 -15.13 29.31
C GLU A 267 12.52 -15.76 29.67
N ARG A 268 12.35 -16.23 30.92
CA ARG A 268 11.05 -16.72 31.41
C ARG A 268 9.97 -15.64 31.34
N LEU A 269 10.28 -14.40 31.75
CA LEU A 269 9.35 -13.27 31.66
C LEU A 269 8.99 -12.90 30.21
N ARG A 270 9.95 -13.01 29.26
CA ARG A 270 9.68 -12.81 27.82
C ARG A 270 8.74 -13.88 27.28
N ALA A 271 9.00 -15.16 27.57
CA ALA A 271 8.12 -16.27 27.17
C ALA A 271 6.71 -16.13 27.77
N GLU A 272 6.58 -15.75 29.04
CA GLU A 272 5.29 -15.45 29.65
C GLU A 272 4.59 -14.23 29.02
N ILE A 273 5.32 -13.20 28.60
CA ILE A 273 4.76 -12.05 27.86
C ILE A 273 4.22 -12.49 26.50
N GLU A 274 4.96 -13.32 25.77
CA GLU A 274 4.57 -13.85 24.47
C GLU A 274 3.35 -14.79 24.56
N GLU A 275 3.31 -15.71 25.53
CA GLU A 275 2.15 -16.58 25.80
C GLU A 275 0.89 -15.76 26.09
N ARG A 276 1.01 -14.69 26.89
CA ARG A 276 -0.12 -13.80 27.25
C ARG A 276 -0.54 -12.91 26.06
N ALA A 277 0.38 -12.46 25.23
CA ALA A 277 0.07 -11.76 23.99
C ALA A 277 -0.69 -12.69 23.02
N GLY A 278 -0.24 -13.95 22.87
CA GLY A 278 -0.95 -14.99 22.11
C GLY A 278 -2.36 -15.25 22.61
N GLN A 279 -2.59 -15.23 23.94
CA GLN A 279 -3.94 -15.35 24.51
C GLN A 279 -4.84 -14.16 24.17
N ILE A 280 -4.31 -12.93 24.09
CA ILE A 280 -5.07 -11.77 23.61
C ILE A 280 -5.44 -11.95 22.14
N VAL A 281 -4.47 -12.35 21.30
CA VAL A 281 -4.66 -12.65 19.87
C VAL A 281 -5.79 -13.65 19.63
N VAL A 282 -5.84 -14.75 20.38
CA VAL A 282 -6.93 -15.76 20.27
C VAL A 282 -8.30 -15.18 20.65
N ILE A 283 -8.37 -14.32 21.67
CA ILE A 283 -9.62 -13.66 22.06
C ILE A 283 -10.09 -12.66 21.00
N LEU A 284 -9.17 -11.87 20.44
CA LEU A 284 -9.46 -10.90 19.39
C LEU A 284 -9.89 -11.58 18.08
N ARG A 285 -9.29 -12.72 17.72
CA ARG A 285 -9.74 -13.54 16.58
C ARG A 285 -11.19 -14.03 16.74
N GLY A 286 -11.57 -14.43 17.95
CA GLY A 286 -12.94 -14.86 18.25
C GLY A 286 -13.98 -13.72 18.27
N ALA A 287 -13.55 -12.47 18.26
CA ALA A 287 -14.42 -11.30 18.46
C ALA A 287 -15.08 -10.77 17.17
N LYS A 288 -14.68 -11.26 15.98
CA LYS A 288 -15.25 -10.91 14.66
C LYS A 288 -15.53 -9.41 14.47
N PHE A 289 -14.52 -8.56 14.64
CA PHE A 289 -14.71 -7.12 14.47
C PHE A 289 -15.08 -6.75 13.03
N ALA A 290 -16.02 -5.81 12.87
CA ALA A 290 -16.41 -5.26 11.57
C ALA A 290 -15.22 -4.59 10.86
N GLN A 291 -15.09 -4.79 9.54
CA GLN A 291 -13.95 -4.32 8.75
C GLN A 291 -13.69 -2.81 8.87
N GLN A 292 -14.76 -2.00 8.94
CA GLN A 292 -14.65 -0.55 9.14
C GLN A 292 -13.91 -0.18 10.44
N ARG A 293 -14.11 -0.94 11.53
CA ARG A 293 -13.46 -0.69 12.82
C ARG A 293 -12.00 -1.08 12.82
N ILE A 294 -11.64 -2.13 12.08
CA ILE A 294 -10.23 -2.47 11.83
C ILE A 294 -9.58 -1.32 11.05
N GLN A 295 -10.22 -0.81 10.00
CA GLN A 295 -9.72 0.34 9.22
C GLN A 295 -9.60 1.63 10.06
N ASP A 296 -10.54 1.91 10.98
CA ASP A 296 -10.45 3.02 11.93
C ASP A 296 -9.16 2.93 12.79
N VAL A 297 -8.87 1.75 13.34
CA VAL A 297 -7.64 1.50 14.13
C VAL A 297 -6.39 1.60 13.26
N THR A 298 -6.40 1.03 12.06
CA THR A 298 -5.30 1.12 11.07
C THR A 298 -4.99 2.57 10.73
N ASN A 299 -6.01 3.38 10.44
CA ASN A 299 -5.88 4.82 10.17
C ASN A 299 -5.29 5.56 11.38
N GLY A 300 -5.67 5.18 12.60
CA GLY A 300 -5.08 5.67 13.84
C GLY A 300 -3.59 5.34 13.96
N LEU A 301 -3.20 4.10 13.66
CA LEU A 301 -1.81 3.64 13.71
C LEU A 301 -0.94 4.34 12.66
N HIS A 302 -1.45 4.55 11.44
CA HIS A 302 -0.76 5.36 10.42
C HIS A 302 -0.55 6.81 10.88
N ARG A 303 -1.54 7.46 11.51
CA ARG A 303 -1.37 8.82 12.06
C ARG A 303 -0.27 8.87 13.10
N VAL A 304 -0.22 7.88 14.00
CA VAL A 304 0.88 7.74 14.99
C VAL A 304 2.24 7.58 14.29
N GLY A 305 2.33 6.75 13.25
CA GLY A 305 3.55 6.60 12.46
C GLY A 305 4.01 7.91 11.81
N VAL A 306 3.09 8.65 11.17
CA VAL A 306 3.37 9.95 10.55
C VAL A 306 3.83 10.99 11.57
N GLU A 307 3.28 10.99 12.79
CA GLU A 307 3.74 11.88 13.87
C GLU A 307 5.16 11.53 14.36
N PHE A 308 5.50 10.24 14.50
CA PHE A 308 6.87 9.82 14.80
C PHE A 308 7.85 10.26 13.69
N GLU A 309 7.50 10.06 12.42
CA GLU A 309 8.29 10.51 11.28
C GLU A 309 8.41 12.03 11.19
N ARG A 310 7.38 12.78 11.61
CA ARG A 310 7.40 14.24 11.67
C ARG A 310 8.41 14.72 12.71
N ILE A 311 8.33 14.20 13.93
CA ILE A 311 9.26 14.51 15.03
C ILE A 311 10.71 14.19 14.61
N GLU A 312 10.95 13.08 13.92
CA GLU A 312 12.29 12.77 13.42
C GLU A 312 12.77 13.69 12.29
N ARG A 313 11.91 14.03 11.32
CA ARG A 313 12.26 14.99 10.26
C ARG A 313 12.58 16.36 10.83
N GLU A 314 11.84 16.81 11.84
CA GLU A 314 12.13 18.04 12.58
C GLU A 314 13.48 17.93 13.33
N ALA A 315 13.75 16.82 14.00
CA ALA A 315 15.04 16.60 14.67
C ALA A 315 16.23 16.56 13.70
N GLN A 316 16.08 15.93 12.54
CA GLN A 316 17.08 15.92 11.48
C GLN A 316 17.28 17.33 10.87
N ALA A 317 16.20 18.10 10.67
CA ALA A 317 16.28 19.47 10.17
C ALA A 317 17.00 20.43 11.14
N ILE A 318 16.94 20.18 12.46
CA ILE A 318 17.72 20.92 13.46
C ILE A 318 19.21 20.55 13.42
N ALA A 319 19.55 19.29 13.11
CA ALA A 319 20.93 18.83 13.01
C ALA A 319 21.61 19.21 11.66
N ALA A 320 20.85 19.26 10.56
CA ALA A 320 21.37 19.47 9.21
C ALA A 320 22.25 20.74 9.04
N PRO A 321 21.93 21.92 9.63
CA PRO A 321 22.77 23.12 9.53
C PRO A 321 24.17 23.00 10.15
N PHE A 322 24.42 21.93 10.92
CA PHE A 322 25.72 21.64 11.53
C PHE A 322 26.55 20.62 10.73
N GLY A 323 26.07 20.18 9.56
CA GLY A 323 26.81 19.26 8.69
C GLY A 323 26.98 17.84 9.25
N ALA A 324 26.19 17.44 10.25
CA ALA A 324 26.26 16.15 10.91
C ALA A 324 24.89 15.44 10.89
N SER A 325 24.92 14.10 10.89
CA SER A 325 23.71 13.29 11.13
C SER A 325 23.20 13.51 12.56
N LEU A 326 21.92 13.21 12.84
CA LEU A 326 21.33 13.39 14.18
C LEU A 326 22.15 12.70 15.29
N GLY A 327 22.68 11.50 15.02
CA GLY A 327 23.59 10.79 15.94
C GLY A 327 24.92 11.53 16.13
N GLY A 328 25.59 11.89 15.04
CA GLY A 328 26.86 12.63 15.08
C GLY A 328 26.73 14.01 15.74
N PHE A 329 25.62 14.71 15.52
CA PHE A 329 25.31 15.97 16.19
C PHE A 329 25.16 15.77 17.70
N ARG A 330 24.37 14.78 18.15
CA ARG A 330 24.21 14.46 19.59
C ARG A 330 25.56 14.18 20.25
N GLU A 331 26.41 13.36 19.64
CA GLU A 331 27.74 13.04 20.19
C GLU A 331 28.67 14.27 20.25
N LEU A 332 28.77 15.01 19.15
CA LEU A 332 29.63 16.21 19.09
C LEU A 332 29.14 17.31 20.03
N ALA A 333 27.83 17.49 20.18
CA ALA A 333 27.25 18.48 21.08
C ALA A 333 27.38 18.07 22.56
N LEU A 334 27.40 16.77 22.88
CA LEU A 334 27.78 16.30 24.22
C LEU A 334 29.27 16.50 24.50
N LEU A 335 30.14 16.32 23.50
CA LEU A 335 31.58 16.53 23.64
C LEU A 335 31.95 18.02 23.73
N SER A 336 31.27 18.92 23.01
CA SER A 336 31.57 20.36 22.99
C SER A 336 31.37 21.05 24.34
N THR A 337 30.47 20.53 25.19
CA THR A 337 30.29 21.03 26.57
C THR A 337 31.51 20.76 27.48
N ARG A 338 32.38 19.81 27.12
CA ARG A 338 33.54 19.41 27.93
C ARG A 338 34.74 20.30 27.62
N ARG A 339 35.38 20.83 28.67
CA ARG A 339 36.59 21.69 28.59
C ARG A 339 37.88 20.92 28.24
N SER A 340 37.81 20.02 27.27
CA SER A 340 38.89 19.15 26.78
C SER A 340 39.32 19.51 25.35
N LEU A 341 40.48 19.04 24.90
CA LEU A 341 40.92 19.20 23.49
C LEU A 341 39.86 18.68 22.51
N ARG A 342 39.40 17.43 22.71
CA ARG A 342 38.33 16.82 21.90
C ARG A 342 37.01 17.60 21.92
N GLY A 343 36.72 18.32 23.00
CA GLY A 343 35.54 19.19 23.10
C GLY A 343 35.69 20.49 22.29
N ARG A 344 36.89 21.08 22.26
CA ARG A 344 37.20 22.22 21.37
C ARG A 344 37.16 21.79 19.89
N ASP A 345 37.68 20.62 19.57
CA ASP A 345 37.61 20.06 18.21
C ASP A 345 36.17 19.79 17.78
N ALA A 346 35.33 19.26 18.68
CA ALA A 346 33.90 19.06 18.44
C ALA A 346 33.15 20.39 18.26
N LEU A 347 33.46 21.41 19.07
CA LEU A 347 32.90 22.75 18.93
C LEU A 347 33.28 23.38 17.57
N ALA A 348 34.53 23.25 17.15
CA ALA A 348 34.99 23.74 15.85
C ALA A 348 34.28 23.01 14.67
N LYS A 349 34.11 21.69 14.76
CA LYS A 349 33.35 20.90 13.76
C LYS A 349 31.89 21.29 13.65
N LEU A 350 31.27 21.77 14.73
CA LEU A 350 29.90 22.28 14.78
C LEU A 350 29.79 23.79 14.48
N GLY A 351 30.83 24.41 13.90
CA GLY A 351 30.82 25.82 13.48
C GLY A 351 31.11 26.84 14.59
N GLY A 352 31.61 26.42 15.75
CA GLY A 352 32.12 27.31 16.80
C GLY A 352 31.07 27.96 17.72
N ASP A 353 29.84 28.14 17.25
CA ASP A 353 28.77 28.87 17.96
C ASP A 353 28.13 28.06 19.10
N ALA A 354 28.73 28.11 20.30
CA ALA A 354 28.20 27.45 21.50
C ALA A 354 26.74 27.81 21.81
N SER A 355 26.31 29.05 21.57
CA SER A 355 24.91 29.50 21.77
C SER A 355 23.94 28.84 20.78
N ARG A 356 24.36 28.68 19.51
CA ARG A 356 23.56 28.02 18.48
C ARG A 356 23.42 26.53 18.74
N ILE A 357 24.50 25.89 19.19
CA ILE A 357 24.50 24.47 19.59
C ILE A 357 23.61 24.25 20.82
N ALA A 358 23.68 25.13 21.83
CA ALA A 358 22.83 25.04 23.02
C ALA A 358 21.34 25.15 22.69
N LYS A 359 20.94 26.10 21.82
CA LYS A 359 19.55 26.21 21.33
C LYS A 359 19.10 24.97 20.57
N ALA A 360 19.95 24.42 19.69
CA ALA A 360 19.64 23.18 18.98
C ALA A 360 19.52 21.97 19.93
N GLN A 361 20.34 21.88 20.98
CA GLN A 361 20.20 20.88 22.04
C GLN A 361 18.88 21.02 22.82
N GLU A 362 18.47 22.25 23.14
CA GLU A 362 17.20 22.52 23.81
C GLU A 362 16.00 22.08 22.95
N GLN A 363 15.96 22.48 21.67
CA GLN A 363 14.91 22.08 20.73
C GLN A 363 14.88 20.55 20.51
N LEU A 364 16.04 19.89 20.38
CA LEU A 364 16.10 18.43 20.30
C LEU A 364 15.60 17.76 21.59
N ALA A 365 15.87 18.34 22.77
CA ALA A 365 15.36 17.82 24.03
C ALA A 365 13.84 17.99 24.16
N GLU A 366 13.24 19.03 23.56
CA GLU A 366 11.78 19.21 23.46
C GLU A 366 11.14 18.19 22.50
N LEU A 367 11.76 17.92 21.36
CA LEU A 367 11.33 16.87 20.44
C LEU A 367 11.50 15.47 21.06
N GLU A 368 12.56 15.21 21.81
CA GLU A 368 12.73 13.94 22.54
C GLU A 368 11.69 13.75 23.65
N LYS A 369 11.30 14.82 24.36
CA LYS A 369 10.18 14.77 25.31
C LYS A 369 8.85 14.48 24.59
N SER A 370 8.63 15.11 23.44
CA SER A 370 7.44 14.92 22.61
C SER A 370 7.36 13.49 22.07
N SER A 371 8.47 12.93 21.60
CA SER A 371 8.58 11.53 21.18
C SER A 371 8.27 10.57 22.34
N LYS A 372 8.94 10.73 23.49
CA LYS A 372 8.69 9.90 24.69
C LYS A 372 7.26 10.00 25.21
N ARG A 373 6.63 11.17 25.06
CA ARG A 373 5.21 11.35 25.36
C ARG A 373 4.36 10.51 24.41
N LEU A 374 4.60 10.58 23.11
CA LEU A 374 3.89 9.78 22.11
C LEU A 374 4.09 8.27 22.35
N GLU A 375 5.32 7.82 22.64
CA GLU A 375 5.63 6.44 23.05
C GLU A 375 4.87 6.01 24.31
N SER A 376 4.69 6.91 25.28
CA SER A 376 3.94 6.61 26.52
C SER A 376 2.42 6.55 26.31
N GLU A 377 1.89 7.34 25.38
CA GLU A 377 0.47 7.36 25.02
C GLU A 377 0.11 6.10 24.20
N THR A 378 0.92 5.75 23.20
CA THR A 378 0.70 4.59 22.32
C THR A 378 1.13 3.26 22.95
N ARG A 379 2.06 3.32 23.93
CA ARG A 379 2.85 2.19 24.46
C ARG A 379 3.62 1.42 23.39
N MET A 380 4.06 2.12 22.36
CA MET A 380 4.86 1.58 21.27
C MET A 380 5.99 2.55 20.94
N THR A 381 7.20 2.03 20.79
CA THR A 381 8.33 2.75 20.21
C THR A 381 8.11 2.96 18.71
N ARG A 382 8.81 3.93 18.10
CA ARG A 382 8.78 4.14 16.64
C ARG A 382 9.05 2.84 15.86
N GLY A 383 10.04 2.06 16.28
CA GLY A 383 10.42 0.81 15.60
C GLY A 383 9.32 -0.25 15.62
N GLU A 384 8.57 -0.34 16.73
CA GLU A 384 7.41 -1.24 16.85
C GLU A 384 6.22 -0.76 16.02
N VAL A 385 6.00 0.55 15.90
CA VAL A 385 4.97 1.12 15.01
C VAL A 385 5.29 0.85 13.54
N GLY A 386 6.53 1.09 13.12
CA GLY A 386 6.99 0.76 11.76
C GLY A 386 6.80 -0.72 11.45
N ALA A 387 7.37 -1.60 12.27
CA ALA A 387 7.26 -3.05 12.08
C ALA A 387 5.80 -3.58 12.12
N ALA A 388 4.88 -2.90 12.80
CA ALA A 388 3.46 -3.23 12.75
C ALA A 388 2.80 -2.83 11.42
N LEU A 389 3.10 -1.62 10.93
CA LEU A 389 2.62 -1.13 9.63
C LEU A 389 3.19 -1.93 8.46
N ASP A 390 4.47 -2.32 8.53
CA ASP A 390 5.13 -3.16 7.52
C ASP A 390 4.45 -4.53 7.40
N ARG A 391 4.25 -5.23 8.54
CA ARG A 391 3.52 -6.52 8.58
C ARG A 391 2.10 -6.41 8.06
N TYR A 392 1.41 -5.30 8.36
CA TYR A 392 0.08 -5.03 7.82
C TYR A 392 0.12 -4.86 6.30
N GLY A 393 1.06 -4.08 5.78
CA GLY A 393 1.29 -3.90 4.35
C GLY A 393 1.57 -5.21 3.62
N GLU A 394 2.46 -6.06 4.16
CA GLU A 394 2.75 -7.40 3.64
C GLU A 394 1.50 -8.30 3.62
N ALA A 395 0.68 -8.26 4.68
CA ALA A 395 -0.57 -9.03 4.74
C ALA A 395 -1.62 -8.51 3.74
N VAL A 396 -1.75 -7.19 3.56
CA VAL A 396 -2.61 -6.57 2.54
C VAL A 396 -2.17 -7.01 1.14
N ILE A 397 -0.86 -6.96 0.82
CA ILE A 397 -0.33 -7.35 -0.49
C ILE A 397 -0.62 -8.84 -0.78
N ARG A 398 -0.32 -9.75 0.17
CA ARG A 398 -0.60 -11.19 0.02
C ARG A 398 -2.10 -11.46 -0.19
N THR A 399 -2.96 -10.74 0.53
CA THR A 399 -4.42 -10.87 0.41
C THR A 399 -4.92 -10.36 -0.93
N HIS A 400 -4.40 -9.20 -1.38
CA HIS A 400 -4.74 -8.61 -2.67
C HIS A 400 -4.33 -9.53 -3.83
N GLN A 401 -3.12 -10.10 -3.78
CA GLN A 401 -2.66 -11.07 -4.78
C GLN A 401 -3.58 -12.28 -4.87
N ALA A 402 -3.97 -12.88 -3.73
CA ALA A 402 -4.90 -14.00 -3.71
C ALA A 402 -6.30 -13.61 -4.23
N LYS A 403 -6.76 -12.37 -3.98
CA LYS A 403 -8.01 -11.85 -4.55
C LYS A 403 -7.92 -11.65 -6.07
N CYS A 404 -6.80 -11.12 -6.60
CA CYS A 404 -6.57 -11.03 -8.04
C CYS A 404 -6.58 -12.40 -8.70
N GLU A 405 -5.85 -13.37 -8.14
CA GLU A 405 -5.80 -14.76 -8.63
C GLU A 405 -7.20 -15.39 -8.71
N LEU A 406 -8.05 -15.16 -7.71
CA LEU A 406 -9.45 -15.61 -7.72
C LEU A 406 -10.29 -14.90 -8.79
N ILE A 407 -10.10 -13.59 -8.98
CA ILE A 407 -10.84 -12.78 -9.97
C ILE A 407 -10.45 -13.21 -11.39
N GLU A 408 -9.15 -13.33 -11.67
CA GLU A 408 -8.57 -13.74 -12.96
C GLU A 408 -9.09 -15.11 -13.39
N ALA A 409 -9.10 -16.08 -12.48
CA ALA A 409 -9.68 -17.41 -12.73
C ALA A 409 -11.19 -17.37 -13.04
N ASN A 410 -11.92 -16.39 -12.51
CA ASN A 410 -13.37 -16.24 -12.65
C ASN A 410 -13.82 -15.31 -13.80
N LEU A 411 -12.90 -14.63 -14.51
CA LEU A 411 -13.24 -13.73 -15.63
C LEU A 411 -14.13 -14.40 -16.70
N ARG A 412 -13.91 -15.70 -16.95
CA ARG A 412 -14.68 -16.52 -17.91
C ARG A 412 -16.16 -16.62 -17.53
N LEU A 413 -16.47 -16.72 -16.22
CA LEU A 413 -17.85 -16.74 -15.72
C LEU A 413 -18.54 -15.41 -16.02
N VAL A 414 -17.88 -14.29 -15.73
CA VAL A 414 -18.41 -12.94 -16.01
C VAL A 414 -18.75 -12.77 -17.49
N VAL A 415 -17.85 -13.17 -18.41
CA VAL A 415 -18.09 -13.11 -19.86
C VAL A 415 -19.27 -14.00 -20.26
N SER A 416 -19.39 -15.21 -19.71
CA SER A 416 -20.51 -16.12 -20.00
C SER A 416 -21.88 -15.58 -19.54
N ILE A 417 -21.90 -14.78 -18.48
CA ILE A 417 -23.11 -14.10 -17.99
C ILE A 417 -23.39 -12.89 -18.88
N ALA A 418 -22.40 -12.04 -19.14
CA ALA A 418 -22.53 -10.84 -19.98
C ALA A 418 -23.05 -11.16 -21.39
N LYS A 419 -22.58 -12.27 -22.00
CA LYS A 419 -23.06 -12.76 -23.30
C LYS A 419 -24.57 -13.05 -23.38
N LYS A 420 -25.27 -13.20 -22.24
CA LYS A 420 -26.74 -13.37 -22.20
C LYS A 420 -27.51 -12.05 -22.29
N TYR A 421 -26.82 -10.92 -22.13
CA TYR A 421 -27.39 -9.57 -22.12
C TYR A 421 -26.91 -8.70 -23.29
N THR A 422 -25.97 -9.19 -24.09
CA THR A 422 -25.63 -8.63 -25.41
C THR A 422 -26.64 -9.13 -26.44
N ASN A 423 -27.60 -8.28 -26.81
CA ASN A 423 -28.59 -8.55 -27.86
C ASN A 423 -27.95 -8.82 -29.23
#